data_AF-L9VWX2-F1
#
_entry.id   AF-L9VWX2-F1
#
_cell.length_a   1.000
_cell.length_b   1.000
_cell.length_c   1.000
_cell.angle_alpha   90.00
_cell.angle_beta   90.00
_cell.angle_gamma   90.00
#
_symmetry.space_group_name_H-M   'P 1'
#
loop_
_entity.id
_entity.type
_entity.pdbx_description
1 polymer ?
#
loop_
_entity_poly.entity_id
_entity_poly.type
_entity_poly.pdbx_seq_one_letter_code
_entity_poly.pdbx_strand_id
1 'polypeptide(L)' 'MSEEGRALLTDREKEIISGEADVSDNYRYKTESIVRNRIRKHLREDIEFLEEHFDEAHELATEAVCEKCDR' A
#
# COMPACT_ATOMS: atom_id res chain seq x y z
N MET A 1 -14.90 12.46 -9.40
CA MET A 1 -13.47 12.41 -9.03
C MET A 1 -13.11 10.95 -9.11
N SER A 2 -12.39 10.53 -10.15
CA SER A 2 -12.12 9.11 -10.38
C SER A 2 -11.40 8.53 -9.16
N GLU A 3 -11.91 7.42 -8.63
CA GLU A 3 -11.25 6.60 -7.61
C GLU A 3 -9.99 5.89 -8.16
N GLU A 4 -9.61 6.21 -9.40
CA GLU A 4 -8.37 5.80 -10.04
C GLU A 4 -7.18 6.52 -9.42
N GLY A 5 -6.70 5.92 -8.33
CA GLY A 5 -5.39 6.17 -7.77
C GLY A 5 -5.42 6.65 -6.34
N ARG A 6 -5.48 5.72 -5.40
CA ARG A 6 -4.61 5.62 -4.20
C ARG A 6 -5.32 4.82 -3.09
N ALA A 7 -5.13 3.50 -3.10
CA ALA A 7 -5.14 2.75 -1.85
C ALA A 7 -3.76 2.94 -1.20
N LEU A 8 -2.82 2.04 -1.48
CA LEU A 8 -1.45 2.14 -0.95
C LEU A 8 -0.43 2.74 -1.93
N LEU A 9 -0.52 2.35 -3.21
CA LEU A 9 0.46 2.66 -4.25
C LEU A 9 -0.19 3.40 -5.42
N THR A 10 0.53 4.38 -5.96
CA THR A 10 0.24 4.99 -7.26
C THR A 10 0.75 4.10 -8.39
N ASP A 11 0.20 4.26 -9.60
CA ASP A 11 0.66 3.47 -10.76
C ASP A 11 2.12 3.75 -11.10
N ARG A 12 2.56 4.99 -10.96
CA ARG A 12 3.99 5.33 -11.11
C ARG A 12 4.88 4.66 -10.06
N GLU A 13 4.43 4.55 -8.81
CA GLU A 13 5.18 3.80 -7.79
C GLU A 13 5.25 2.30 -8.16
N LYS A 14 4.19 1.72 -8.73
CA LYS A 14 4.20 0.33 -9.24
C LYS A 14 5.18 0.15 -10.40
N GLU A 15 5.19 1.06 -11.37
CA GLU A 15 6.15 1.06 -12.49
C GLU A 15 7.60 1.15 -12.01
N ILE A 16 7.87 2.00 -11.02
CA ILE A 16 9.21 2.16 -10.44
C ILE A 16 9.65 0.90 -9.71
N ILE A 17 8.78 0.30 -8.89
CA ILE A 17 9.11 -0.87 -8.06
C ILE A 17 9.23 -2.14 -8.93
N SER A 18 8.40 -2.29 -9.96
CA SER A 18 8.46 -3.41 -10.91
C SER A 18 9.70 -3.36 -11.82
N GLY A 19 10.35 -2.20 -11.93
CA GLY A 19 11.47 -1.99 -12.86
C GLY A 19 11.05 -1.65 -14.29
N GLU A 20 9.76 -1.43 -14.53
CA GLU A 20 9.23 -0.96 -15.82
C GLU A 20 9.64 0.50 -16.11
N ALA A 21 9.84 1.31 -15.05
CA ALA A 21 10.34 2.65 -15.21
C ALA A 21 11.87 2.69 -15.33
N ASP A 22 12.37 3.37 -16.35
CA ASP A 22 13.81 3.68 -16.50
C ASP A 22 14.23 4.78 -15.51
N VAL A 23 14.61 4.37 -14.31
CA VAL A 23 15.07 5.25 -13.22
C VAL A 23 16.31 4.68 -12.55
N SER A 24 17.13 5.55 -11.96
CA SER A 24 18.31 5.12 -11.22
C SER A 24 17.97 4.18 -10.05
N ASP A 25 18.89 3.26 -9.72
CA ASP A 25 18.74 2.35 -8.59
C ASP A 25 18.53 3.09 -7.26
N ASN A 26 19.19 4.23 -7.08
CA ASN A 26 19.00 5.07 -5.89
C ASN A 26 17.56 5.62 -5.81
N TYR A 27 16.98 6.00 -6.95
CA TYR A 27 15.59 6.48 -6.99
C TYR A 27 14.61 5.33 -6.72
N ARG A 28 14.83 4.15 -7.32
CA ARG A 28 14.03 2.95 -7.03
C ARG A 28 14.07 2.59 -5.54
N TYR A 29 15.27 2.53 -4.94
CA TYR A 29 15.46 2.26 -3.52
C TYR A 29 14.75 3.29 -2.63
N LYS A 30 14.82 4.58 -2.98
CA LYS A 30 14.10 5.64 -2.27
C LYS A 30 12.59 5.42 -2.33
N THR A 31 12.04 5.10 -3.50
CA THR A 31 10.61 4.83 -3.67
C THR A 31 10.16 3.64 -2.81
N GLU A 32 10.90 2.52 -2.84
CA GLU A 32 10.62 1.39 -1.95
C GLU A 32 10.67 1.78 -0.47
N SER A 33 11.64 2.61 -0.07
CA SER A 33 11.77 3.08 1.31
C SER A 33 10.58 3.92 1.76
N ILE A 34 10.07 4.79 0.88
CA ILE A 34 8.87 5.59 1.12
C ILE A 34 7.66 4.67 1.30
N VAL A 35 7.48 3.68 0.42
CA VAL A 35 6.39 2.70 0.53
C VAL A 35 6.48 1.90 1.83
N ARG A 36 7.66 1.41 2.18
CA ARG A 36 7.89 0.70 3.44
C ARG A 36 7.52 1.54 4.66
N ASN A 37 7.88 2.82 4.67
CA ASN A 37 7.51 3.74 5.75
C ASN A 37 6.01 4.02 5.79
N ARG A 38 5.36 4.16 4.63
CA ARG A 38 3.91 4.36 4.53
C ARG A 38 3.14 3.19 5.13
N ILE A 39 3.55 1.96 4.81
CA ILE A 39 2.94 0.74 5.39
C ILE A 39 3.12 0.72 6.90
N ARG A 40 4.34 0.95 7.39
CA ARG A 40 4.64 0.79 8.82
C ARG A 40 3.98 1.82 9.72
N LYS A 41 3.88 3.06 9.24
CA LYS A 41 3.38 4.19 10.03
C LYS A 41 1.90 4.42 9.76
N HIS A 42 1.55 4.76 8.52
CA HIS A 42 0.19 5.20 8.19
C HIS A 42 -0.78 4.05 8.08
N LEU A 43 -0.48 3.02 7.28
CA LEU A 43 -1.42 1.91 7.09
C LEU A 43 -1.69 1.17 8.41
N ARG A 44 -0.69 1.03 9.28
CA ARG A 44 -0.89 0.45 10.60
C ARG A 44 -1.87 1.27 11.44
N GLU A 45 -1.61 2.57 11.58
CA GLU A 45 -2.47 3.49 12.35
C GLU A 45 -3.90 3.49 11.79
N ASP A 46 -4.05 3.46 10.47
CA ASP A 46 -5.36 3.39 9.81
C ASP A 46 -6.09 2.07 10.12
N ILE A 47 -5.40 0.92 10.04
CA ILE A 47 -5.99 -0.39 10.37
C ILE A 47 -6.43 -0.44 11.84
N GLU A 48 -5.59 0.02 12.77
CA GLU A 48 -5.91 0.08 14.21
C GLU A 48 -7.14 0.98 14.46
N PHE A 49 -7.25 2.12 13.76
CA PHE A 49 -8.43 2.99 13.85
C PHE A 49 -9.70 2.34 13.30
N LEU A 50 -9.59 1.63 12.16
CA LEU A 50 -10.73 0.91 11.58
C LEU A 50 -11.22 -0.21 12.49
N GLU A 51 -10.32 -0.94 13.14
CA GLU A 51 -10.67 -1.96 14.13
C GLU A 51 -11.44 -1.38 15.32
N GLU A 52 -11.17 -0.15 15.73
CA GLU A 52 -11.84 0.47 16.88
C GLU A 52 -13.22 1.09 16.52
N HIS A 53 -13.38 1.56 15.28
CA HIS A 53 -14.50 2.45 14.94
C HIS A 53 -15.31 2.04 13.71
N PHE A 54 -14.81 1.15 12.87
CA PHE A 54 -15.46 0.80 11.61
C PHE A 54 -15.17 -0.65 11.17
N ASP A 55 -15.75 -1.59 11.93
CA ASP A 55 -15.57 -3.04 11.75
C ASP A 55 -15.72 -3.52 10.30
N GLU A 56 -16.76 -3.08 9.59
CA GLU A 56 -17.00 -3.47 8.18
C GLU A 56 -15.81 -3.11 7.27
N ALA A 57 -15.24 -1.92 7.42
CA ALA A 57 -14.08 -1.51 6.62
C ALA A 57 -12.80 -2.21 7.06
N HIS A 58 -12.64 -2.51 8.36
CA HIS A 58 -11.53 -3.31 8.87
C HIS A 58 -11.56 -4.75 8.32
N GLU A 59 -12.74 -5.39 8.29
CA GLU A 59 -12.94 -6.72 7.70
C GLU A 59 -12.56 -6.73 6.22
N LEU A 60 -13.07 -5.78 5.43
CA LEU A 60 -12.74 -5.64 4.01
C LEU A 60 -11.24 -5.45 3.77
N ALA A 61 -10.59 -4.60 4.58
CA ALA A 61 -9.16 -4.35 4.48
C ALA A 61 -8.33 -5.61 4.83
N THR A 62 -8.75 -6.35 5.86
CA THR A 62 -8.08 -7.58 6.29
C THR A 62 -8.27 -8.71 5.28
N GLU A 63 -9.49 -8.91 4.78
CA GLU A 63 -9.82 -9.89 3.74
C GLU A 63 -8.96 -9.68 2.49
N ALA A 64 -8.85 -8.44 2.01
CA ALA A 64 -8.04 -8.10 0.84
C ALA A 64 -6.54 -8.47 0.96
N VAL A 65 -6.02 -8.57 2.18
CA VAL A 65 -4.63 -8.98 2.45
C VAL A 65 -4.53 -10.48 2.75
N CYS A 66 -5.49 -11.04 3.50
CA CYS A 66 -5.49 -12.42 3.97
C CYS A 66 -5.93 -13.45 2.93
N GLU A 67 -6.73 -13.08 1.91
CA GLU A 67 -7.13 -13.99 0.83
C GLU A 67 -5.94 -14.58 0.04
N LYS A 68 -4.73 -14.01 0.19
CA LYS A 68 -3.50 -14.52 -0.45
C LYS A 68 -2.62 -15.38 0.44
N CYS A 69 -2.99 -15.62 1.70
CA CYS A 69 -2.21 -16.45 2.64
C CYS A 69 -2.44 -17.96 2.47
N ASP A 70 -3.30 -18.40 1.55
CA ASP A 70 -3.62 -19.81 1.29
C ASP A 70 -2.75 -20.45 0.18
N ARG A 71 -1.45 -20.11 0.11
CA ARG A 71 -0.52 -20.73 -0.86
C ARG A 71 0.84 -21.08 -0.29
#